data_AF-A0A6I2V9H7-F1
#
_entry.id   AF-A0A6I2V9H7-F1
#
_cell.length_a   1.000
_cell.length_b   1.000
_cell.length_c   1.000
_cell.angle_alpha   90.00
_cell.angle_beta   90.00
_cell.angle_gamma   90.00
#
_symmetry.space_group_name_H-M   'P 1'
#
loop_
_entity.id
_entity.type
_entity.pdbx_description
1 polymer ?
#
loop_
_entity_poly.entity_id
_entity_poly.type
_entity_poly.pdbx_seq_one_letter_code
_entity_poly.pdbx_strand_id
1 'polypeptide(L)' 'MSSDKNHRVRVAIAGVGNCASSLVQGVEYYRDADASEDVP' A
#
# COMPACT_ATOMS: atom_id res chain seq x y z
N MET A 1 12.92 -22.13 14.23
CA MET A 1 11.68 -21.79 13.49
C MET A 1 11.02 -20.62 14.18
N SER A 2 11.08 -19.43 13.55
CA SER A 2 10.10 -18.34 13.64
C SER A 2 10.73 -17.09 13.03
N SER A 3 10.50 -16.85 11.73
CA SER A 3 10.76 -15.54 11.12
C SER A 3 9.69 -15.18 10.09
N ASP A 4 8.45 -15.59 10.32
CA ASP A 4 7.29 -15.06 9.58
C ASP A 4 6.87 -13.72 10.19
N LYS A 5 7.72 -12.69 10.02
CA LYS A 5 7.22 -11.33 10.05
C LYS A 5 6.61 -11.08 8.68
N ASN A 6 5.37 -11.53 8.50
CA ASN A 6 4.56 -11.12 7.35
C ASN A 6 4.44 -9.59 7.43
N HIS A 7 5.26 -8.85 6.66
CA HIS A 7 5.38 -7.38 6.68
C HIS A 7 4.13 -6.67 6.11
N ARG A 8 2.95 -7.28 6.27
CA ARG A 8 1.68 -6.69 5.88
C ARG A 8 1.22 -5.70 6.94
N VAL A 9 1.03 -4.46 6.52
CA VAL A 9 0.41 -3.42 7.34
C VAL A 9 -1.11 -3.52 7.18
N ARG A 10 -1.84 -3.69 8.28
CA ARG A 10 -3.32 -3.66 8.28
C ARG A 10 -3.76 -2.22 8.51
N VAL A 11 -4.62 -1.71 7.62
CA VAL A 11 -5.08 -0.31 7.63
C VAL A 11 -6.60 -0.28 7.71
N ALA A 12 -7.14 0.74 8.38
CA ALA A 12 -8.56 1.07 8.37
C ALA A 12 -8.74 2.46 7.76
N ILE A 13 -9.78 2.64 6.94
CA ILE A 13 -10.14 3.92 6.32
C ILE A 13 -11.36 4.48 7.06
N ALA A 14 -11.21 5.64 7.71
CA ALA A 14 -12.29 6.34 8.38
C ALA A 14 -12.85 7.44 7.45
N GLY A 15 -13.95 7.13 6.78
CA GLY A 15 -14.56 8.00 5.76
C GLY A 15 -14.05 7.68 4.35
N VAL A 16 -15.00 7.50 3.42
CA VAL A 16 -14.69 7.15 2.03
C VAL A 16 -14.99 8.35 1.15
N GLY A 17 -13.98 8.80 0.40
CA GLY A 17 -14.06 9.93 -0.51
C GLY A 17 -12.82 9.97 -1.42
N ASN A 18 -12.62 11.08 -2.11
CA ASN A 18 -11.55 11.20 -3.11
C ASN A 18 -10.16 10.88 -2.53
N CYS A 19 -9.88 11.28 -1.29
CA CYS A 19 -8.60 10.98 -0.63
C CYS A 19 -8.38 9.47 -0.43
N ALA A 20 -9.42 8.74 0.00
CA ALA A 20 -9.35 7.29 0.14
C ALA A 20 -9.21 6.61 -1.23
N SER A 21 -9.91 7.11 -2.25
CA SER A 21 -9.87 6.58 -3.61
C SER A 21 -8.47 6.72 -4.22
N SER A 22 -7.86 7.90 -4.14
CA SER A 22 -6.49 8.13 -4.62
C SER A 22 -5.46 7.29 -3.88
N LEU A 23 -5.61 7.12 -2.56
CA LEU A 23 -4.72 6.26 -1.77
C LEU A 23 -4.82 4.80 -2.20
N VAL A 24 -6.03 4.23 -2.28
CA VAL A 24 -6.22 2.83 -2.68
C VAL A 24 -5.71 2.60 -4.10
N GLN A 25 -6.00 3.51 -5.03
CA GLN A 25 -5.50 3.40 -6.41
C GLN A 25 -3.98 3.46 -6.48
N GLY A 26 -3.34 4.38 -5.74
CA GLY A 26 -1.88 4.46 -5.69
C GLY A 26 -1.24 3.20 -5.12
N VAL A 27 -1.79 2.64 -4.03
CA VAL A 27 -1.31 1.38 -3.42
C VAL A 27 -1.46 0.21 -4.38
N GLU A 28 -2.58 0.10 -5.10
CA GLU A 28 -2.76 -0.96 -6.10
C GLU A 28 -1.84 -0.76 -7.30
N TYR A 29 -1.62 0.48 -7.76
CA TYR A 29 -0.76 0.78 -8.89
C TYR A 29 0.71 0.41 -8.62
N TYR A 30 1.23 0.71 -7.43
CA TYR A 30 2.62 0.44 -7.05
C TYR A 30 2.82 -0.88 -6.28
N ARG A 31 1.81 -1.74 -6.21
CA ARG A 31 1.85 -3.01 -5.45
C ARG A 31 3.04 -3.90 -5.81
N ASP A 32 3.39 -3.92 -7.09
CA ASP A 32 4.44 -4.78 -7.66
C ASP A 32 5.62 -3.96 -8.20
N ALA A 33 5.67 -2.65 -7.90
CA ALA A 33 6.77 -1.80 -8.33
C ALA A 33 8.07 -2.18 -7.61
N ASP A 34 9.20 -2.04 -8.31
CA ASP A 34 10.50 -2.28 -7.68
C ASP A 34 10.78 -1.16 -6.68
N ALA A 35 11.20 -1.51 -5.46
CA ALA A 35 11.47 -0.54 -4.41
C ALA A 35 12.68 0.37 -4.72
N SER A 36 13.47 0.05 -5.74
CA SER A 36 14.59 0.85 -6.24
C SER A 36 14.23 1.76 -7.41
N GLU A 37 13.00 1.70 -7.93
CA GLU A 37 12.52 2.59 -8.98
C GLU A 37 12.06 3.94 -8.41
N ASP A 38 12.43 5.02 -9.11
CA ASP A 38 11.96 6.37 -8.78
C ASP A 38 10.52 6.56 -9.28
N VAL A 39 9.66 7.11 -8.42
CA VAL A 39 8.32 7.55 -8.81
C VAL A 39 8.38 8.94 -9.48
N PRO A 40 7.61 9.20 -10.56
CA PRO A 40 7.58 10.50 -11.24
C PRO A 40 7.14 11.68 -10.36
#